data_AF-A0AA35QZJ7-F1
#
_entry.id   AF-A0AA35QZJ7-F1
#
_cell.length_a   1.000
_cell.length_b   1.000
_cell.length_c   1.000
_cell.angle_alpha   90.00
_cell.angle_beta   90.00
_cell.angle_gamma   90.00
#
_symmetry.space_group_name_H-M   'P 1'
#
loop_
_entity.id
_entity.type
_entity.pdbx_description
1 polymer ?
#
loop_
_entity_poly.entity_id
_entity_poly.type
_entity_poly.pdbx_seq_one_letter_code
_entity_poly.pdbx_strand_id
1 'polypeptide(L)'
;MSKSLGNLVSVEEALDRCSPDALRIYFLSSHYRSPLQYSDEGSAAMERSLDRFHHALRPVDAGEDGIQDNEALDVDAYRARFMGAMDDDLNTPQAIAALFDLARDINREMDSGHAVAAAQATLRELGGILGLTFEERSVGSDELAAKPFIDLLVSTRTELRQARQFALG
;
A
#
# COMPACT_ATOMS: atom_id res chain seq x y z
N MET A 1 13.87 -22.35 8.57
CA MET A 1 12.66 -23.17 8.80
C MET A 1 13.01 -24.63 8.58
N SER A 2 12.90 -25.50 9.59
CA SER A 2 13.19 -26.93 9.47
C SER A 2 11.91 -27.73 9.68
N LYS A 3 11.58 -28.64 8.75
CA LYS A 3 10.44 -29.57 8.89
C LYS A 3 10.52 -30.43 10.16
N SER A 4 11.72 -30.68 10.70
CA SER A 4 11.90 -31.51 11.89
C SER A 4 11.60 -30.81 13.22
N LEU A 5 11.49 -29.46 13.22
CA LEU A 5 11.32 -28.64 14.42
C LEU A 5 9.88 -28.14 14.62
N GLY A 6 8.94 -28.54 13.76
CA GLY A 6 7.51 -28.17 13.89
C GLY A 6 7.18 -26.69 13.63
N ASN A 7 8.16 -25.90 13.17
CA ASN A 7 8.01 -24.45 12.96
C ASN A 7 8.08 -24.14 11.45
N LEU A 8 7.06 -24.58 10.71
CA LEU A 8 6.92 -24.37 9.28
C LEU A 8 5.52 -23.84 9.00
N VAL A 9 5.45 -22.66 8.37
CA VAL A 9 4.21 -22.08 7.85
C VAL A 9 4.23 -22.30 6.34
N SER A 10 3.15 -22.86 5.80
CA SER A 10 3.03 -23.04 4.35
C SER A 10 2.72 -21.70 3.67
N VAL A 11 3.01 -21.60 2.37
CA VAL A 11 2.65 -20.40 1.61
C VAL A 11 1.13 -20.22 1.59
N GLU A 12 0.37 -21.31 1.49
CA GLU A 12 -1.10 -21.29 1.55
C GLU A 12 -1.58 -20.72 2.89
N GLU A 13 -1.03 -21.19 4.01
CA GLU A 13 -1.38 -20.69 5.36
C GLU A 13 -1.03 -19.21 5.55
N ALA A 14 0.08 -18.75 4.99
CA ALA A 14 0.46 -17.34 5.04
C ALA A 14 -0.47 -16.47 4.19
N LEU A 15 -0.87 -16.95 3.01
CA LEU A 15 -1.77 -16.26 2.09
C LEU A 15 -3.23 -16.25 2.55
N ASP A 16 -3.61 -17.13 3.48
CA ASP A 16 -4.89 -17.03 4.19
C ASP A 16 -4.93 -15.81 5.13
N ARG A 17 -3.77 -15.37 5.64
CA ARG A 17 -3.67 -14.31 6.66
C ARG A 17 -3.34 -12.94 6.09
N CYS A 18 -2.58 -12.87 5.01
CA CYS A 18 -2.16 -11.62 4.36
C CYS A 18 -2.23 -11.72 2.84
N SER A 19 -2.25 -10.57 2.17
CA SER A 19 -2.23 -10.50 0.71
C SER A 19 -0.88 -10.97 0.13
N PRO A 20 -0.86 -11.43 -1.13
CA PRO A 20 0.39 -11.77 -1.82
C PRO A 20 1.43 -10.64 -1.80
N ASP A 21 0.99 -9.39 -1.96
CA ASP A 21 1.89 -8.24 -1.98
C ASP A 21 2.44 -7.90 -0.60
N ALA A 22 1.64 -8.05 0.47
CA ALA A 22 2.16 -7.89 1.83
C ALA A 22 3.22 -8.93 2.14
N LEU A 23 3.01 -10.17 1.72
CA LEU A 23 4.00 -11.24 1.89
C LEU A 23 5.27 -10.97 1.07
N ARG A 24 5.15 -10.46 -0.17
CA ARG A 24 6.31 -10.04 -0.98
C ARG A 24 7.08 -8.91 -0.31
N ILE A 25 6.41 -7.83 0.09
CA ILE A 25 7.05 -6.70 0.78
C ILE A 25 7.73 -7.19 2.05
N TYR A 26 7.09 -8.10 2.80
CA TYR A 26 7.67 -8.68 4.00
C TYR A 26 9.01 -9.38 3.71
N PHE A 27 9.07 -10.26 2.71
CA PHE A 27 10.33 -10.92 2.34
C PHE A 27 11.39 -9.96 1.81
N LEU A 28 10.97 -8.97 1.02
CA LEU A 28 11.85 -7.97 0.42
C LEU A 28 12.28 -6.86 1.40
N SER A 29 11.66 -6.79 2.58
CA SER A 29 12.02 -5.84 3.64
C SER A 29 13.34 -6.16 4.34
N SER A 30 13.92 -7.33 4.06
CA SER A 30 15.28 -7.70 4.48
C SER A 30 16.13 -8.01 3.26
N HIS A 31 17.43 -7.76 3.37
CA HIS A 31 18.37 -8.08 2.30
C HIS A 31 18.37 -9.59 2.06
N TYR A 32 18.44 -10.04 0.80
CA TYR A 32 18.35 -11.47 0.47
C TYR A 32 19.46 -12.33 1.09
N ARG A 33 20.59 -11.71 1.46
CA ARG A 33 21.72 -12.34 2.17
C ARG A 33 21.55 -12.38 3.70
N SER A 34 20.52 -11.74 4.24
CA SER A 34 20.26 -11.67 5.67
C SER A 34 19.24 -12.72 6.10
N PRO A 35 19.40 -13.32 7.29
CA PRO A 35 18.41 -14.25 7.81
C PRO A 35 17.12 -13.48 8.13
N LEU A 36 16.02 -13.87 7.48
CA LEU A 36 14.68 -13.39 7.81
C LEU A 36 13.95 -14.42 8.69
N GLN A 37 13.46 -13.99 9.84
CA GLN A 37 12.60 -14.79 10.71
C GLN A 37 11.14 -14.42 10.43
N TYR A 38 10.37 -15.37 9.89
CA TYR A 38 8.94 -15.16 9.66
C TYR A 38 8.20 -14.92 10.98
N SER A 39 7.31 -13.93 10.98
CA SER A 39 6.33 -13.69 12.03
C SER A 39 4.99 -13.27 11.45
N ASP A 40 3.91 -13.73 12.07
CA ASP A 40 2.55 -13.33 11.71
C ASP A 40 2.37 -11.82 11.89
N GLU A 41 2.90 -11.26 12.97
CA GLU A 41 2.84 -9.82 13.25
C GLU A 41 3.58 -9.00 12.18
N GLY A 42 4.70 -9.51 11.67
CA GLY A 42 5.50 -8.86 10.65
C GLY A 42 4.78 -8.82 9.31
N SER A 43 4.22 -9.95 8.87
CA SER A 43 3.42 -10.01 7.63
C SER A 43 2.15 -9.16 7.73
N ALA A 44 1.44 -9.20 8.87
CA ALA A 44 0.27 -8.35 9.11
C ALA A 44 0.63 -6.85 9.16
N ALA A 45 1.82 -6.48 9.60
CA ALA A 45 2.30 -5.09 9.54
C ALA A 45 2.50 -4.62 8.09
N MET A 46 2.97 -5.50 7.20
CA MET A 46 3.10 -5.19 5.78
C MET A 46 1.73 -5.06 5.11
N GLU A 47 0.74 -5.87 5.51
CA GLU A 47 -0.65 -5.71 5.03
C GLU A 47 -1.17 -4.30 5.32
N ARG A 48 -1.08 -3.84 6.58
CA ARG A 48 -1.49 -2.47 6.94
C ARG A 48 -0.70 -1.38 6.22
N SER A 49 0.52 -1.69 5.76
CA SER A 49 1.33 -0.73 5.03
C SER A 49 0.86 -0.55 3.58
N LEU A 50 0.18 -1.55 3.00
CA LEU A 50 -0.34 -1.51 1.64
C LEU A 50 -1.45 -0.47 1.47
N ASP A 51 -2.18 -0.13 2.53
CA ASP A 51 -3.21 0.93 2.50
C ASP A 51 -2.66 2.24 1.91
N ARG A 52 -1.38 2.55 2.16
CA ARG A 52 -0.73 3.75 1.59
C ARG A 52 -0.56 3.66 0.07
N PHE A 53 -0.26 2.47 -0.46
CA PHE A 53 -0.16 2.25 -1.90
C PHE A 53 -1.54 2.22 -2.56
N HIS A 54 -2.51 1.55 -1.95
CA HIS A 54 -3.89 1.53 -2.45
C HIS A 54 -4.48 2.93 -2.50
N HIS A 55 -4.25 3.74 -1.46
CA HIS A 55 -4.64 5.14 -1.47
C HIS A 55 -3.94 5.93 -2.59
N ALA A 56 -2.62 5.78 -2.71
CA ALA A 56 -1.83 6.48 -3.72
C ALA A 56 -2.24 6.11 -5.15
N LEU A 57 -2.73 4.88 -5.37
CA LEU A 57 -3.11 4.36 -6.68
C LEU A 57 -4.61 4.47 -6.98
N ARG A 58 -5.40 5.06 -6.06
CA ARG A 58 -6.83 5.30 -6.28
C ARG A 58 -7.02 6.16 -7.53
N PRO A 59 -8.05 5.88 -8.35
CA PRO A 59 -8.45 6.78 -9.42
C PRO A 59 -8.70 8.18 -8.85
N VAL A 60 -8.16 9.21 -9.52
CA VAL A 60 -8.49 10.60 -9.22
C VAL A 60 -9.70 10.94 -10.09
N ASP A 61 -10.86 11.07 -9.46
CA ASP A 61 -12.03 11.61 -10.15
C ASP A 61 -11.75 13.08 -10.44
N ALA A 62 -11.73 13.44 -11.73
CA ALA A 62 -11.67 14.83 -12.15
C ALA A 62 -13.01 15.50 -11.79
N GLY A 63 -13.16 15.89 -10.52
CA GLY A 63 -14.27 16.69 -10.03
C GLY A 63 -14.32 18.06 -10.71
N GLU A 64 -15.48 18.71 -10.62
CA GLU A 64 -15.81 19.99 -11.30
C GLU A 64 -14.83 21.15 -10.97
N ASP A 65 -14.08 21.04 -9.87
CA ASP A 65 -12.93 21.89 -9.55
C ASP A 65 -11.65 21.27 -10.16
N GLY A 66 -11.44 21.53 -11.45
CA GLY A 66 -10.41 20.89 -12.27
C GLY A 66 -9.03 20.77 -11.62
N ILE A 67 -8.35 19.66 -11.95
CA ILE A 67 -6.97 19.37 -11.56
C ILE A 67 -6.10 20.61 -11.76
N GLN A 68 -5.48 21.09 -10.68
CA GLN A 68 -4.60 22.25 -10.75
C GLN A 68 -3.32 21.86 -11.51
N ASP A 69 -3.03 22.61 -12.58
CA ASP A 69 -1.82 22.46 -13.37
C ASP A 69 -0.64 23.07 -12.60
N ASN A 70 -0.04 22.26 -11.73
CA ASN A 70 1.14 22.60 -10.94
C ASN A 70 2.35 21.79 -11.45
N GLU A 71 3.55 22.14 -10.99
CA GLU A 71 4.77 21.40 -11.27
C GLU A 71 4.58 19.93 -10.88
N ALA A 72 4.72 19.05 -11.89
CA ALA A 72 4.56 17.62 -11.70
C ALA A 72 5.60 17.12 -10.68
N LEU A 73 5.19 16.16 -9.84
CA LEU A 73 6.09 15.51 -8.90
C LEU A 73 7.34 15.01 -9.63
N ASP A 74 8.53 15.33 -9.12
CA ASP A 74 9.81 14.84 -9.67
C ASP A 74 9.96 13.33 -9.39
N VAL A 75 9.43 12.53 -10.32
CA VAL A 75 9.48 11.07 -10.28
C VAL A 75 10.87 10.53 -10.60
N ASP A 76 11.74 11.30 -11.24
CA ASP A 76 13.06 10.84 -11.68
C ASP A 76 14.00 10.68 -10.47
N ALA A 77 13.87 11.54 -9.46
CA ALA A 77 14.57 11.36 -8.19
C ALA A 77 14.20 10.03 -7.51
N TYR A 78 12.93 9.64 -7.52
CA TYR A 78 12.46 8.36 -6.97
C TYR A 78 12.97 7.17 -7.77
N ARG A 79 12.91 7.26 -9.11
CA ARG A 79 13.43 6.24 -10.03
C ARG A 79 14.93 6.05 -9.82
N ALA A 80 15.70 7.12 -9.72
CA ALA A 80 17.15 7.06 -9.49
C ALA A 80 17.49 6.41 -8.14
N ARG A 81 16.77 6.78 -7.06
CA ARG A 81 16.94 6.15 -5.74
C ARG A 81 16.61 4.66 -5.76
N PHE A 82 15.52 4.28 -6.42
CA PHE A 82 15.10 2.88 -6.56
C PHE A 82 16.14 2.08 -7.34
N MET A 83 16.53 2.55 -8.53
CA MET A 83 17.50 1.85 -9.39
C MET A 83 18.87 1.76 -8.72
N GLY A 84 19.33 2.84 -8.09
CA GLY A 84 20.59 2.82 -7.34
C GLY A 84 20.59 1.82 -6.19
N ALA A 85 19.46 1.62 -5.50
CA ALA A 85 19.33 0.57 -4.49
C ALA A 85 19.33 -0.83 -5.11
N MET A 86 18.69 -1.02 -6.26
CA MET A 86 18.67 -2.32 -6.94
C MET A 86 20.04 -2.68 -7.54
N ASP A 87 20.78 -1.70 -8.03
CA ASP A 87 22.16 -1.85 -8.54
C ASP A 87 23.17 -2.13 -7.42
N ASP A 88 22.87 -1.69 -6.19
CA ASP A 88 23.65 -1.99 -4.97
C ASP A 88 23.25 -3.35 -4.39
N ASP A 89 23.71 -4.44 -5.03
CA ASP A 89 23.48 -5.83 -4.59
C ASP A 89 22.02 -6.14 -4.26
N LEU A 90 21.06 -5.71 -5.09
CA LEU A 90 19.63 -5.96 -4.88
C LEU A 90 19.15 -5.52 -3.48
N ASN A 91 19.49 -4.30 -3.06
CA ASN A 91 19.07 -3.72 -1.79
C ASN A 91 17.57 -3.36 -1.83
N THR A 92 16.72 -4.40 -1.82
CA THR A 92 15.27 -4.30 -1.85
C THR A 92 14.66 -3.55 -0.65
N PRO A 93 15.24 -3.57 0.56
CA PRO A 93 14.74 -2.73 1.66
C PRO A 93 14.79 -1.23 1.31
N GLN A 94 15.90 -0.78 0.69
CA GLN A 94 16.05 0.61 0.28
C GLN A 94 15.20 0.95 -0.96
N ALA A 95 15.05 0.01 -1.89
CA ALA A 95 14.15 0.16 -3.04
C ALA A 95 12.68 0.31 -2.58
N ILE A 96 12.23 -0.51 -1.63
CA ILE A 96 10.88 -0.42 -1.04
C ILE A 96 10.68 0.91 -0.30
N ALA A 97 11.71 1.40 0.41
CA ALA A 97 11.64 2.71 1.05
C ALA A 97 11.38 3.83 0.02
N ALA A 98 12.03 3.78 -1.15
CA ALA A 98 11.77 4.72 -2.23
C ALA A 98 10.33 4.65 -2.77
N LEU A 99 9.74 3.45 -2.86
CA LEU A 99 8.33 3.28 -3.22
C LEU A 99 7.38 3.91 -2.19
N PHE A 100 7.63 3.69 -0.89
CA PHE A 100 6.81 4.29 0.16
C PHE A 100 6.90 5.82 0.18
N ASP A 101 8.09 6.38 -0.05
CA ASP A 101 8.25 7.83 -0.16
C ASP A 101 7.46 8.38 -1.37
N LEU A 102 7.53 7.71 -2.53
CA LEU A 102 6.75 8.08 -3.71
C LEU A 102 5.25 8.02 -3.44
N ALA A 103 4.76 6.94 -2.80
CA ALA A 103 3.35 6.81 -2.46
C ALA A 103 2.89 7.90 -1.47
N ARG A 104 3.72 8.25 -0.48
CA ARG A 104 3.45 9.35 0.44
C ARG A 104 3.28 10.68 -0.29
N ASP A 105 4.16 10.95 -1.25
CA ASP A 105 4.14 12.18 -2.02
C ASP A 105 2.94 12.25 -2.97
N ILE A 106 2.61 11.15 -3.65
CA ILE A 106 1.38 11.03 -4.43
C ILE A 106 0.16 11.35 -3.57
N ASN A 107 0.04 10.75 -2.38
CA ASN A 107 -1.09 11.00 -1.49
C ASN A 107 -1.21 12.49 -1.12
N ARG A 108 -0.10 13.15 -0.81
CA ARG A 108 -0.09 14.59 -0.50
C ARG A 108 -0.54 15.44 -1.69
N GLU A 109 -0.05 15.15 -2.89
CA GLU A 109 -0.42 15.89 -4.09
C GLU A 109 -1.89 15.67 -4.47
N MET A 110 -2.41 14.45 -4.30
CA MET A 110 -3.84 14.17 -4.46
C MET A 110 -4.72 14.96 -3.50
N ASP A 111 -4.35 15.00 -2.21
CA ASP A 111 -5.08 15.78 -1.20
C ASP A 111 -5.07 17.29 -1.48
N SER A 112 -4.07 17.75 -2.24
CA SER A 112 -3.93 19.14 -2.68
C SER A 112 -4.63 19.43 -4.01
N GLY A 113 -5.22 18.42 -4.66
CA GLY A 113 -5.91 18.57 -5.96
C GLY A 113 -4.98 18.65 -7.18
N HIS A 114 -3.72 18.21 -7.06
CA HIS A 114 -2.76 18.22 -8.15
C HIS A 114 -2.81 16.93 -8.99
N ALA A 115 -2.30 17.02 -10.22
CA ALA A 115 -2.18 15.88 -11.13
C ALA A 115 -1.12 14.88 -10.64
N VAL A 116 -1.51 13.62 -10.44
CA VAL A 116 -0.58 12.56 -9.98
C VAL A 116 -0.46 11.37 -10.94
N ALA A 117 -1.13 11.39 -12.09
CA ALA A 117 -1.22 10.24 -12.99
C ALA A 117 0.15 9.68 -13.42
N ALA A 118 1.11 10.57 -13.73
CA ALA A 118 2.47 10.18 -14.09
C ALA A 118 3.22 9.53 -12.91
N ALA A 119 3.04 10.06 -11.70
CA ALA A 119 3.63 9.50 -10.48
C ALA A 119 3.03 8.13 -10.13
N GLN A 120 1.71 7.97 -10.29
CA GLN A 120 1.04 6.68 -10.14
C GLN A 120 1.53 5.64 -11.16
N ALA A 121 1.79 6.05 -12.41
CA ALA A 121 2.36 5.16 -13.43
C ALA A 121 3.77 4.71 -13.04
N THR A 122 4.63 5.64 -12.60
CA THR A 122 5.98 5.30 -12.11
C THR A 122 5.92 4.37 -10.90
N LEU A 123 5.01 4.60 -9.95
CA LEU A 123 4.84 3.73 -8.79
C LEU A 123 4.48 2.29 -9.20
N ARG A 124 3.56 2.12 -10.17
CA ARG A 124 3.22 0.81 -10.73
C ARG A 124 4.39 0.16 -11.46
N GLU A 125 5.13 0.93 -12.25
CA GLU A 125 6.31 0.44 -12.97
C GLU A 125 7.37 -0.11 -12.00
N LEU A 126 7.78 0.69 -11.01
CA LEU A 126 8.82 0.32 -10.06
C LEU A 126 8.36 -0.81 -9.12
N GLY A 127 7.10 -0.79 -8.68
CA GLY A 127 6.52 -1.89 -7.91
C GLY A 127 6.46 -3.20 -8.71
N GLY A 128 6.16 -3.11 -10.01
CA GLY A 128 6.13 -4.25 -10.91
C GLY A 128 7.49 -4.95 -11.06
N ILE A 129 8.61 -4.22 -10.95
CA ILE A 129 9.96 -4.81 -10.93
C ILE A 129 10.13 -5.73 -9.71
N LEU A 130 9.52 -5.38 -8.57
CA LEU A 130 9.51 -6.21 -7.36
C LEU A 130 8.40 -7.27 -7.36
N GLY A 131 7.61 -7.37 -8.43
CA GLY A 131 6.49 -8.30 -8.56
C GLY A 131 5.26 -7.90 -7.73
N LEU A 132 5.13 -6.63 -7.37
CA LEU A 132 3.93 -6.09 -6.72
C LEU A 132 2.85 -5.79 -7.76
N THR A 133 1.62 -6.15 -7.44
CA THR A 133 0.44 -5.94 -8.28
C THR A 133 -0.40 -4.74 -7.83
N PHE A 134 -0.31 -4.41 -6.54
CA PHE A 134 -1.14 -3.44 -5.83
C PHE A 134 -2.64 -3.72 -5.92
N GLU A 135 -3.03 -4.96 -6.18
CA GLU A 135 -4.42 -5.38 -6.14
C GLU A 135 -4.90 -5.41 -4.70
N GLU A 136 -6.04 -4.76 -4.43
CA GLU A 136 -6.72 -4.93 -3.16
C GLU A 136 -7.17 -6.38 -3.04
N ARG A 137 -6.98 -6.96 -1.85
CA ARG A 137 -7.47 -8.31 -1.57
C ARG A 137 -8.98 -8.31 -1.82
N SER A 138 -9.46 -9.22 -2.66
CA SER A 138 -10.88 -9.39 -2.86
C SER A 138 -11.52 -9.76 -1.52
N VAL A 139 -12.23 -8.81 -0.94
CA VAL A 139 -12.95 -8.97 0.32
C VAL A 139 -13.82 -10.22 0.23
N GLY A 140 -13.68 -11.15 1.17
CA GLY A 140 -14.52 -12.35 1.22
C GLY A 140 -16.00 -11.97 1.30
N SER A 141 -16.89 -12.86 0.85
CA SER A 141 -18.34 -12.60 0.79
C SER A 141 -18.95 -12.07 2.10
N ASP A 142 -18.40 -12.47 3.25
CA ASP A 142 -18.88 -12.05 4.58
C ASP A 142 -18.55 -10.59 4.91
N GLU A 143 -17.40 -10.09 4.51
CA GLU A 143 -17.00 -8.70 4.76
C GLU A 143 -17.61 -7.76 3.70
N LEU A 144 -17.91 -8.29 2.51
CA LEU A 144 -18.81 -7.63 1.55
C LEU A 144 -20.24 -7.49 2.08
N ALA A 145 -20.73 -8.46 2.87
CA ALA A 145 -22.04 -8.40 3.51
C ALA A 145 -22.10 -7.39 4.67
N ALA A 146 -20.95 -7.07 5.29
CA ALA A 146 -20.84 -6.04 6.32
C ALA A 146 -20.76 -4.61 5.73
N LYS A 147 -20.34 -4.46 4.47
CA LYS A 147 -20.14 -3.16 3.80
C LYS A 147 -21.36 -2.21 3.90
N PRO A 148 -22.62 -2.64 3.66
CA PRO A 148 -23.78 -1.76 3.81
C PRO A 148 -23.98 -1.23 5.23
N PHE A 149 -23.63 -2.02 6.24
CA PHE A 149 -23.72 -1.60 7.64
C PHE A 149 -22.61 -0.61 7.99
N ILE A 150 -21.40 -0.82 7.46
CA ILE A 150 -20.28 0.12 7.62
C ILE A 150 -20.64 1.46 6.96
N ASP A 151 -21.16 1.43 5.73
CA ASP A 151 -21.58 2.64 5.01
C ASP A 151 -22.71 3.38 5.75
N LEU A 152 -23.65 2.66 6.35
CA LEU A 152 -24.70 3.23 7.20
C LEU A 152 -24.11 3.90 8.46
N LEU A 153 -23.13 3.28 9.12
CA LEU A 153 -22.45 3.86 10.28
C LEU A 153 -21.66 5.11 9.90
N VAL A 154 -20.97 5.09 8.76
CA VAL A 154 -20.19 6.24 8.26
C VAL A 154 -21.12 7.41 7.90
N SER A 155 -22.23 7.15 7.21
CA SER A 155 -23.23 8.17 6.87
C SER A 155 -23.88 8.76 8.12
N THR A 156 -24.33 7.92 9.05
CA THR A 156 -24.90 8.36 10.34
C THR A 156 -23.92 9.23 11.12
N ARG A 157 -22.64 8.84 11.21
CA ARG A 157 -21.60 9.66 11.86
C ARG A 157 -21.44 11.02 11.17
N THR A 158 -21.52 11.05 9.85
CA THR A 158 -21.37 12.28 9.06
C THR A 158 -22.55 13.23 9.31
N GLU A 159 -23.77 12.70 9.36
CA GLU A 159 -24.97 13.45 9.71
C GLU A 159 -24.91 14.00 11.14
N LEU A 160 -24.50 13.18 12.11
CA LEU A 160 -24.34 13.62 13.51
C LEU A 160 -23.30 14.72 13.66
N ARG A 161 -22.20 14.66 12.89
CA ARG A 161 -21.20 15.74 12.83
C ARG A 161 -21.75 17.02 12.21
N GLN A 162 -22.53 16.92 11.12
CA GLN A 162 -23.22 18.07 10.53
C GLN A 162 -24.23 18.69 11.51
N ALA A 163 -24.95 17.87 12.26
CA ALA A 163 -25.87 18.29 13.31
C ALA A 163 -25.19 18.78 14.61
N ARG A 164 -23.84 18.78 14.65
CA ARG A 164 -23.01 19.14 15.82
C ARG A 164 -23.30 18.29 17.07
N GLN A 165 -23.79 17.07 16.89
CA GLN A 165 -24.08 16.11 17.96
C GLN A 165 -22.85 15.24 18.26
N PHE A 166 -21.75 15.90 18.64
CA PHE A 166 -20.44 15.25 18.82
C PHE A 166 -20.38 14.23 19.96
N ALA A 167 -21.36 14.22 20.88
CA ALA A 167 -21.44 13.24 21.96
C ALA A 167 -22.02 11.88 21.50
N LEU A 168 -22.61 11.81 20.30
CA LEU A 168 -23.36 10.64 19.81
C LEU A 168 -22.71 9.96 18.59
N GLY A 169 -21.61 10.50 18.03
CA GLY A 169 -20.93 9.98 16.84
C GLY A 169 -19.42 10.00 16.96
#